data_AF-A0A662E7H6-F1
#
_entry.id   AF-A0A662E7H6-F1
#
_cell.length_a   1.000
_cell.length_b   1.000
_cell.length_c   1.000
_cell.angle_alpha   90.00
_cell.angle_beta   90.00
_cell.angle_gamma   90.00
#
_symmetry.space_group_name_H-M   'P 1'
#
loop_
_entity.id
_entity.type
_entity.pdbx_description
1 polymer ?
#
loop_
_entity_poly.entity_id
_entity_poly.type
_entity_poly.pdbx_seq_one_letter_code
_entity_poly.pdbx_strand_id
1 'polypeptide(L)'
;ELGRFITAADVRARKRVCVIGMTLRERLFDRHNPINATVRIGRANFRLVGVMERQGSASFFGGPDFDSQVIVPVTTFVRAFGGSFRSFDLAVKAPPGESLADFEYEVVGEMRKIRKLRPERPTTLRSTPWTRW
;
A
#
# COMPACT_ATOMS: atom_id res chain seq x y z
N GLU A 1 16.26 -1.12 9.62
CA GLU A 1 15.47 -1.91 8.65
C GLU A 1 16.29 -3.12 8.21
N LEU A 2 15.66 -4.22 7.80
CA LEU A 2 16.36 -5.40 7.28
C LEU A 2 16.05 -5.57 5.79
N GLY A 3 17.08 -5.73 4.95
CA GLY A 3 16.93 -5.91 3.50
C GLY A 3 16.65 -4.59 2.76
N ARG A 4 15.75 -4.63 1.77
CA ARG A 4 15.39 -3.46 0.95
C ARG A 4 13.89 -3.34 0.74
N PHE A 5 13.43 -2.11 0.51
CA PHE A 5 12.06 -1.86 0.08
C PHE A 5 11.83 -2.19 -1.40
N ILE A 6 10.55 -2.15 -1.81
CA ILE A 6 10.14 -2.35 -3.21
C ILE A 6 10.59 -1.16 -4.04
N THR A 7 11.20 -1.44 -5.20
CA THR A 7 11.67 -0.42 -6.14
C THR A 7 10.75 -0.30 -7.35
N ALA A 8 10.83 0.83 -8.05
CA ALA A 8 10.13 1.01 -9.33
C ALA A 8 10.53 -0.06 -10.37
N ALA A 9 11.78 -0.56 -10.33
CA ALA A 9 12.23 -1.66 -11.19
C ALA A 9 11.50 -2.97 -10.88
N ASP A 10 11.21 -3.27 -9.61
CA ASP A 10 10.43 -4.46 -9.23
C ASP A 10 8.98 -4.37 -9.74
N VAL A 11 8.39 -3.17 -9.68
CA VAL A 11 7.05 -2.88 -10.21
C VAL A 11 7.02 -3.04 -11.73
N ARG A 12 7.96 -2.42 -12.46
CA ARG A 12 8.01 -2.53 -13.94
C ARG A 12 8.24 -3.97 -14.40
N ALA A 13 9.15 -4.68 -13.73
CA ALA A 13 9.48 -6.06 -14.07
C ALA A 13 8.47 -7.08 -13.52
N ARG A 14 7.42 -6.66 -12.79
CA ARG A 14 6.40 -7.55 -12.20
C ARG A 14 7.02 -8.66 -11.34
N LYS A 15 8.05 -8.32 -10.57
CA LYS A 15 8.77 -9.30 -9.76
C LYS A 15 7.89 -9.83 -8.63
N ARG A 16 7.97 -11.13 -8.38
CA ARG A 16 7.32 -11.79 -7.24
C ARG A 16 8.15 -11.61 -5.98
N VAL A 17 8.22 -10.38 -5.50
CA VAL A 17 8.92 -10.01 -4.26
C VAL A 17 7.92 -9.43 -3.26
N CYS A 18 8.21 -9.58 -1.97
CA CYS A 18 7.42 -9.00 -0.90
C CYS A 18 8.29 -8.37 0.18
N VAL A 19 7.71 -7.42 0.89
CA VAL A 19 8.20 -6.84 2.14
C VAL A 19 7.15 -7.11 3.20
N ILE A 20 7.55 -7.47 4.41
CA ILE A 20 6.62 -7.76 5.51
C ILE A 20 6.82 -6.81 6.68
N GLY A 21 5.74 -6.57 7.42
CA GLY A 21 5.80 -5.89 8.71
C GLY A 21 6.45 -6.74 9.81
N MET A 22 6.85 -6.07 10.90
CA MET A 22 7.64 -6.66 11.98
C MET A 22 6.88 -7.78 12.72
N THR A 23 5.57 -7.61 12.95
CA THR A 23 4.74 -8.64 13.61
C THR A 23 4.64 -9.92 12.78
N LEU A 24 4.57 -9.82 11.43
CA LEU A 24 4.59 -11.00 10.56
C LEU A 24 5.95 -11.69 10.56
N ARG A 25 7.05 -10.93 10.65
CA ARG A 25 8.40 -11.49 10.74
C ARG A 25 8.57 -12.32 12.02
N GLU A 26 8.12 -11.80 13.15
CA GLU A 26 8.12 -12.52 14.44
C GLU A 26 7.30 -13.82 14.35
N ARG A 27 6.09 -13.76 13.77
CA ARG A 27 5.19 -14.92 13.69
C ARG A 27 5.65 -16.01 12.72
N LEU A 28 6.23 -15.65 11.58
CA LEU A 28 6.56 -16.60 10.51
C LEU A 28 8.00 -17.12 10.57
N PHE A 29 8.93 -16.31 11.09
CA PHE A 29 10.36 -16.60 11.04
C PHE A 29 11.03 -16.57 12.42
N ASP A 30 10.34 -16.12 13.48
CA ASP A 30 10.87 -15.99 14.84
C ASP A 30 12.27 -15.32 14.83
N ARG A 31 13.32 -16.08 15.18
CA ARG A 31 14.71 -15.60 15.19
C ARG A 31 15.51 -15.90 13.92
N HIS A 32 14.94 -16.59 12.94
CA HIS A 32 15.61 -16.90 11.68
C HIS A 32 15.67 -15.68 10.76
N ASN A 33 16.68 -15.63 9.90
CA ASN A 33 16.79 -14.59 8.88
C ASN A 33 15.69 -14.78 7.82
N PRO A 34 14.72 -13.85 7.68
CA PRO A 34 13.63 -14.00 6.74
C PRO A 34 14.03 -13.62 5.30
N ILE A 35 15.18 -12.96 5.11
CA ILE A 35 15.59 -12.44 3.81
C ILE A 35 15.85 -13.60 2.83
N ASN A 36 15.35 -13.46 1.60
CA ASN A 36 15.32 -14.46 0.54
C ASN A 36 14.46 -15.70 0.82
N ALA A 37 13.76 -15.77 1.95
CA ALA A 37 12.76 -16.79 2.16
C ALA A 37 11.60 -16.65 1.17
N THR A 38 10.93 -17.77 0.87
CA THR A 38 9.74 -17.77 0.03
C THR A 38 8.50 -17.81 0.90
N VAL A 39 7.63 -16.82 0.75
CA VAL A 39 6.34 -16.72 1.43
C VAL A 39 5.22 -16.98 0.42
N ARG A 40 4.33 -17.91 0.75
CA ARG A 40 3.14 -18.20 -0.06
C ARG A 40 1.99 -17.30 0.37
N ILE A 41 1.51 -16.47 -0.54
CA ILE A 41 0.39 -15.55 -0.34
C ILE A 41 -0.74 -16.00 -1.27
N GLY A 42 -1.83 -16.50 -0.69
CA GLY A 42 -2.89 -17.18 -1.44
C GLY A 42 -2.34 -18.33 -2.29
N ARG A 43 -2.42 -18.21 -3.62
CA ARG A 43 -1.94 -19.21 -4.58
C ARG A 43 -0.58 -18.89 -5.21
N ALA A 44 0.07 -17.81 -4.80
CA ALA A 44 1.32 -17.33 -5.41
C ALA A 44 2.47 -17.27 -4.40
N ASN A 45 3.67 -17.59 -4.87
CA ASN A 45 4.90 -17.54 -4.09
C ASN A 45 5.63 -16.22 -4.32
N PHE A 46 6.11 -15.60 -3.23
CA PHE A 46 6.84 -14.35 -3.24
C PHE A 46 8.15 -14.49 -2.46
N ARG A 47 9.22 -13.91 -2.98
CA ARG A 47 10.51 -13.86 -2.29
C ARG A 47 10.55 -12.64 -1.38
N LEU A 48 10.84 -12.86 -0.10
CA LEU A 48 10.99 -11.81 0.89
C LEU A 48 12.29 -11.06 0.65
N VAL A 49 12.20 -9.75 0.38
CA VAL A 49 13.36 -8.89 0.10
C VAL A 49 13.63 -7.85 1.17
N GLY A 50 12.68 -7.66 2.09
CA GLY A 50 12.85 -6.74 3.22
C GLY A 50 11.81 -6.94 4.32
N VAL A 51 12.13 -6.36 5.47
CA VAL A 51 11.24 -6.28 6.64
C VAL A 51 11.19 -4.81 7.05
N MET A 52 9.98 -4.28 7.17
CA MET A 52 9.76 -2.93 7.66
C MET A 52 10.11 -2.84 9.14
N GLU A 53 10.68 -1.71 9.55
CA GLU A 53 10.77 -1.39 10.97
C GLU A 53 9.39 -1.32 11.60
N ARG A 54 9.34 -1.63 12.89
CA ARG A 54 8.13 -1.51 13.70
C ARG A 54 7.67 -0.05 13.62
N GLN A 55 6.56 0.19 12.91
CA GLN A 55 6.02 1.54 12.75
C GLN A 55 5.22 1.99 13.98
N GLY A 56 5.07 1.11 14.97
CA GLY A 56 4.27 1.41 16.15
C GLY A 56 2.79 1.47 15.78
N SER A 57 1.95 1.43 16.80
CA SER A 57 0.51 1.37 16.66
C SER A 57 -0.07 2.69 16.15
N ALA A 58 -0.06 2.90 14.84
CA ALA A 58 -1.10 3.71 14.21
C ALA A 58 -2.49 3.20 14.61
N SER A 59 -2.62 1.91 14.96
CA SER A 59 -3.84 1.31 15.54
C SER A 59 -4.32 1.90 16.86
N PHE A 60 -3.48 2.57 17.67
CA PHE A 60 -3.96 3.24 18.89
C PHE A 60 -4.87 4.44 18.56
N PHE A 61 -4.72 5.01 17.37
CA PHE A 61 -5.57 6.07 16.83
C PHE A 61 -6.38 5.58 15.61
N GLY A 62 -6.70 4.28 15.49
CA GLY A 62 -7.53 3.77 14.39
C GLY A 62 -6.89 3.78 13.00
N GLY A 63 -5.58 4.01 12.90
CA GLY A 63 -4.81 3.92 11.67
C GLY A 63 -4.48 2.47 11.25
N PRO A 64 -4.07 2.27 9.98
CA PRO A 64 -3.74 0.95 9.45
C PRO A 64 -2.58 0.30 10.21
N ASP A 65 -2.74 -0.99 10.55
CA ASP A 65 -1.68 -1.78 11.19
C ASP A 65 -0.62 -2.18 10.14
N PHE A 66 0.40 -1.33 9.99
CA PHE A 66 1.52 -1.59 9.08
C PHE A 66 2.41 -2.75 9.55
N ASP A 67 2.40 -3.10 10.85
CA ASP A 67 3.24 -4.16 11.40
C ASP A 67 2.72 -5.55 11.03
N SER A 68 1.42 -5.69 10.73
CA SER A 68 0.78 -6.95 10.30
C SER A 68 0.50 -7.04 8.79
N GLN A 69 1.07 -6.15 7.97
CA GLN A 69 0.84 -6.11 6.53
C GLN A 69 1.96 -6.74 5.69
N VAL A 70 1.58 -7.19 4.49
CA VAL A 70 2.50 -7.62 3.43
C VAL A 70 2.39 -6.67 2.26
N ILE A 71 3.53 -6.12 1.84
CA ILE A 71 3.62 -5.22 0.69
C ILE A 71 4.21 -5.99 -0.49
N VAL A 72 3.54 -5.89 -1.65
CA VAL A 72 3.97 -6.47 -2.92
C VAL A 72 3.84 -5.43 -4.04
N PRO A 73 4.58 -5.56 -5.16
CA PRO A 73 4.40 -4.66 -6.29
C PRO A 73 2.97 -4.73 -6.83
N VAL A 74 2.34 -3.57 -7.04
CA VAL A 74 0.93 -3.48 -7.50
C VAL A 74 0.69 -4.25 -8.80
N THR A 75 1.63 -4.20 -9.73
CA THR A 75 1.56 -4.92 -11.01
C THR A 75 1.61 -6.44 -10.82
N THR A 76 2.34 -6.92 -9.82
CA THR A 76 2.38 -8.33 -9.43
C THR A 76 1.09 -8.74 -8.73
N PHE A 77 0.56 -7.89 -7.85
CA PHE A 77 -0.72 -8.12 -7.17
C PHE A 77 -1.86 -8.29 -8.17
N VAL A 78 -2.02 -7.34 -9.10
CA VAL A 78 -3.06 -7.37 -10.14
C VAL A 78 -2.97 -8.66 -10.98
N ARG A 79 -1.75 -9.10 -11.31
CA ARG A 79 -1.54 -10.34 -12.06
C ARG A 79 -1.88 -11.60 -11.24
N ALA A 80 -1.55 -11.63 -9.95
CA ALA A 80 -1.71 -12.80 -9.11
C ALA A 80 -3.14 -12.98 -8.56
N PHE A 81 -3.84 -11.87 -8.28
CA PHE A 81 -5.12 -11.86 -7.57
C PHE A 81 -6.28 -11.20 -8.33
N GLY A 82 -6.03 -10.76 -9.57
CA GLY A 82 -6.98 -10.03 -10.42
C GLY A 82 -7.06 -8.54 -10.07
N GLY A 83 -7.34 -7.71 -11.08
CA GLY A 83 -7.48 -6.25 -10.94
C GLY A 83 -8.89 -5.70 -11.16
N SER A 84 -9.81 -6.48 -11.72
CA SER A 84 -11.16 -5.98 -12.00
C SER A 84 -12.03 -6.00 -10.73
N PHE A 85 -12.76 -4.90 -10.50
CA PHE A 85 -13.74 -4.70 -9.41
C PHE A 85 -13.20 -4.62 -7.97
N ARG A 86 -11.94 -4.23 -7.76
CA ARG A 86 -11.42 -3.93 -6.41
C ARG A 86 -11.36 -2.43 -6.12
N SER A 87 -11.72 -2.07 -4.90
CA SER A 87 -11.46 -0.73 -4.36
C SER A 87 -9.96 -0.56 -4.12
N PHE A 88 -9.42 0.59 -4.54
CA PHE A 88 -8.04 0.99 -4.28
C PHE A 88 -8.05 2.24 -3.40
N ASP A 89 -7.26 2.20 -2.34
CA ASP A 89 -6.91 3.39 -1.57
C ASP A 89 -5.66 4.02 -2.20
N LEU A 90 -5.72 5.33 -2.43
CA LEU A 90 -4.65 6.11 -3.03
C LEU A 90 -4.21 7.15 -2.01
N ALA A 91 -2.95 7.10 -1.61
CA ALA A 91 -2.33 8.15 -0.83
C ALA A 91 -1.64 9.14 -1.77
N VAL A 92 -1.95 10.42 -1.63
CA VAL A 92 -1.36 11.50 -2.43
C VAL A 92 -0.75 12.51 -1.46
N LYS A 93 0.45 13.01 -1.80
CA LYS A 93 1.15 14.02 -1.01
C LYS A 93 1.00 15.39 -1.69
N ALA A 94 0.51 16.37 -0.95
CA ALA A 94 0.42 17.75 -1.41
C ALA A 94 1.82 18.36 -1.59
N PRO A 95 2.02 19.20 -2.63
CA PRO A 95 3.21 20.04 -2.76
C PRO A 95 3.41 20.96 -1.54
N PRO A 96 4.67 21.32 -1.21
CA PRO A 96 4.92 22.27 -0.12
C PRO A 96 4.27 23.64 -0.40
N GLY A 97 3.63 24.23 0.60
CA GLY A 97 3.06 25.58 0.53
C GLY A 97 1.64 25.67 -0.04
N GLU A 98 1.04 24.54 -0.42
CA GLU A 98 -0.33 24.49 -0.92
C GLU A 98 -1.33 24.19 0.21
N SER A 99 -2.50 24.82 0.15
CA SER A 99 -3.62 24.53 1.05
C SER A 99 -4.09 23.10 0.84
N LEU A 100 -4.16 22.32 1.92
CA LEU A 100 -4.63 20.92 1.84
C LEU A 100 -6.06 20.82 1.31
N ALA A 101 -6.91 21.80 1.61
CA ALA A 101 -8.30 21.82 1.16
C ALA A 101 -8.41 22.08 -0.36
N ASP A 102 -7.58 22.98 -0.89
CA ASP A 102 -7.57 23.30 -2.32
C ASP A 102 -6.98 22.12 -3.12
N PHE A 103 -5.89 21.53 -2.62
CA PHE A 103 -5.30 20.33 -3.20
C PHE A 103 -6.28 19.14 -3.19
N GLU A 104 -7.03 18.96 -2.10
CA GLU A 104 -8.06 17.91 -2.01
C GLU A 104 -9.16 18.13 -3.07
N TYR A 105 -9.62 19.37 -3.25
CA TYR A 105 -10.62 19.71 -4.26
C TYR A 105 -10.14 19.38 -5.67
N GLU A 106 -8.88 19.73 -5.99
CA GLU A 106 -8.27 19.42 -7.29
C GLU A 106 -8.18 17.91 -7.52
N VAL A 107 -7.64 17.16 -6.56
CA VAL A 107 -7.50 15.70 -6.63
C VAL A 107 -8.87 15.03 -6.82
N VAL A 108 -9.91 15.47 -6.10
CA VAL A 108 -11.27 14.95 -6.26
C VAL A 108 -11.80 15.27 -7.67
N GLY A 109 -11.57 16.49 -8.16
CA GLY A 109 -11.94 16.91 -9.51
C GLY A 109 -11.34 16.02 -10.59
N GLU A 110 -10.03 15.76 -10.53
CA GLU A 110 -9.32 14.88 -11.48
C GLU A 110 -9.79 13.43 -11.38
N MET A 111 -9.98 12.92 -10.17
CA MET A 111 -10.47 11.56 -9.97
C MET A 111 -11.90 11.36 -10.50
N ARG A 112 -12.77 12.38 -10.46
CA ARG A 112 -14.10 12.34 -11.09
C ARG A 112 -14.00 12.24 -12.61
N LYS A 113 -13.07 12.97 -13.24
CA LYS A 113 -12.81 12.90 -14.68
C LYS A 113 -12.32 11.51 -15.10
N ILE A 114 -11.33 10.97 -14.40
CA ILE A 114 -10.77 9.63 -14.65
C ILE A 114 -11.86 8.56 -14.55
N ARG A 115 -12.76 8.67 -13.57
CA ARG A 115 -13.88 7.73 -13.36
C ARG A 115 -15.08 7.99 -14.26
N LYS A 116 -15.05 9.00 -15.13
CA LYS A 116 -16.14 9.39 -16.04
C LYS A 116 -17.49 9.56 -15.30
N LEU A 117 -17.46 10.14 -14.10
CA LEU A 117 -18.67 10.35 -13.32
C LEU A 117 -19.49 11.50 -13.92
N ARG A 118 -20.78 11.27 -14.17
CA ARG A 118 -21.73 12.32 -14.54
C ARG A 118 -21.84 13.34 -13.40
N PRO A 119 -22.12 14.62 -13.69
CA PRO A 119 -22.25 15.67 -12.66
C PRO A 119 -23.23 15.27 -11.55
N GLU A 120 -24.32 14.61 -11.93
CA GLU A 120 -25.47 14.22 -11.10
C GLU A 120 -25.17 13.08 -10.11
N ARG A 121 -24.08 12.33 -10.30
CA ARG A 121 -23.79 11.14 -9.47
C ARG A 121 -23.04 11.54 -8.19
N PRO A 122 -23.44 11.06 -7.00
CA PRO A 122 -22.70 11.33 -5.77
C PRO A 122 -21.28 10.74 -5.82
N THR A 123 -20.33 11.46 -5.23
CA THR A 123 -18.93 11.05 -5.12
C THR A 123 -18.82 9.79 -4.25
N THR A 124 -18.19 8.73 -4.77
CA THR A 124 -17.86 7.52 -3.99
C THR A 124 -16.43 7.54 -3.43
N LEU A 125 -15.66 8.59 -3.71
CA LEU A 125 -14.33 8.82 -3.11
C LEU A 125 -14.52 9.22 -1.65
N ARG A 126 -13.88 8.48 -0.74
CA ARG A 126 -13.64 8.96 0.62
C ARG A 126 -12.22 9.52 0.66
N SER A 127 -12.11 10.82 0.90
CA SER A 127 -10.86 11.47 1.27
C SER A 127 -10.81 11.56 2.79
N THR A 128 -9.67 11.21 3.36
CA THR A 128 -9.41 11.37 4.79
C THR A 128 -8.06 12.06 4.91
N PRO A 129 -8.00 13.30 5.43
CA PRO A 129 -6.73 13.94 5.73
C PRO A 129 -5.94 13.10 6.73
N TRP A 130 -4.68 12.83 6.42
CA TRP A 130 -3.79 12.09 7.32
C TRP A 130 -3.48 12.87 8.60
N THR A 131 -3.69 14.20 8.61
CA THR A 131 -3.52 15.09 9.78
C THR A 131 -4.62 14.97 10.83
N ARG A 132 -5.65 14.14 10.61
CA ARG A 132 -6.78 13.98 11.53
C ARG A 132 -6.65 12.79 12.49
N TRP A 133 -5.46 12.20 12.59
CA TRP A 133 -5.16 11.02 13.42
C TRP A 133 -3.86 11.22 14.21
#